data_AF-A0AAE0G8Z0-F1
#
_entry.id   AF-A0AAE0G8Z0-F1
#
_cell.length_a   1.000
_cell.length_b   1.000
_cell.length_c   1.000
_cell.angle_alpha   90.00
_cell.angle_beta   90.00
_cell.angle_gamma   90.00
#
_symmetry.space_group_name_H-M   'P 1'
#
loop_
_entity.id
_entity.type
_entity.pdbx_description
1 polymer ?
#
loop_
_entity_poly.entity_id
_entity_poly.type
_entity_poly.pdbx_seq_one_letter_code
_entity_poly.pdbx_strand_id
1 'polypeptide(L)'
;VGSFSDIEEVFSHIGAHWNGQQAAVFTQSPAAAAPIIDFLSTIVGRININTQCGRSPDVFPFSGRRSSAMGTMSVSEALRTFSIETVIAFQANEANEAVARGAEIHSNFLQPL
;
A
#
# COMPACT_ATOMS: atom_id res chain seq x y z
N VAL A 1 3.93 21.84 19.10
CA VAL A 1 2.88 22.53 18.32
C VAL A 1 3.57 23.65 17.56
N GLY A 2 3.43 23.68 16.23
CA GLY A 2 3.92 24.79 15.39
C GLY A 2 2.71 25.58 14.88
N SER A 3 2.82 26.91 14.87
CA SER A 3 1.81 27.79 14.27
C SER A 3 2.43 28.39 13.01
N PHE A 4 1.67 28.41 11.93
CA PHE A 4 2.08 28.87 10.61
C PHE A 4 1.04 29.87 10.10
N SER A 5 1.50 30.87 9.36
CA SER A 5 0.61 31.92 8.83
C SER A 5 0.20 31.65 7.39
N ASP A 6 1.00 30.85 6.67
CA ASP A 6 0.77 30.49 5.28
C ASP A 6 1.06 29.00 5.02
N ILE A 7 0.41 28.45 4.00
CA ILE A 7 0.55 27.03 3.64
C ILE A 7 1.94 26.69 3.11
N GLU A 8 2.63 27.62 2.43
CA GLU A 8 3.98 27.39 1.93
C GLU A 8 5.00 27.20 3.06
N GLU A 9 4.77 27.84 4.22
CA GLU A 9 5.59 27.62 5.42
C GLU A 9 5.41 26.18 5.93
N VAL A 10 4.17 25.67 5.91
CA VAL A 10 3.86 24.28 6.29
C VAL A 10 4.54 23.31 5.34
N PHE A 11 4.47 23.55 4.03
CA PHE A 11 5.10 22.70 3.02
C PHE A 11 6.62 22.70 3.15
N SER A 12 7.24 23.87 3.35
CA SER A 12 8.69 23.97 3.58
C SER A 12 9.10 23.23 4.86
N HIS A 13 8.34 23.38 5.93
CA HIS A 13 8.61 22.72 7.21
C HIS A 13 8.53 21.19 7.10
N ILE A 14 7.45 20.66 6.52
CA ILE A 14 7.27 19.21 6.30
C ILE A 14 8.30 18.69 5.29
N GLY A 15 8.61 19.49 4.27
CA GLY A 15 9.56 19.18 3.21
C GLY A 15 10.96 18.86 3.74
N ALA A 16 11.41 19.57 4.77
CA ALA A 16 12.73 19.38 5.39
C ALA A 16 12.84 18.14 6.30
N HIS A 17 11.72 17.50 6.67
CA HIS A 17 11.76 16.35 7.58
C HIS A 17 12.22 15.05 6.88
N TRP A 18 13.08 14.28 7.55
CA TRP A 18 13.59 13.00 7.04
C TRP A 18 12.56 11.85 7.13
N ASN A 19 11.49 12.01 7.91
CA ASN A 19 10.43 11.03 8.08
C ASN A 19 9.25 11.26 7.13
N GLY A 20 8.61 10.17 6.70
CA GLY A 20 7.55 10.15 5.70
C GLY A 20 6.56 9.02 5.91
N GLN A 21 6.17 8.74 7.15
CA GLN A 21 5.24 7.64 7.45
C GLN A 21 3.79 8.04 7.18
N GLN A 22 3.23 8.95 7.98
CA GLN A 22 1.84 9.39 7.86
C GLN A 22 1.68 10.89 8.13
N ALA A 23 0.62 11.48 7.57
CA ALA A 23 0.12 12.80 7.93
C ALA A 23 -1.40 12.77 8.10
N ALA A 24 -1.94 13.75 8.81
CA ALA A 24 -3.38 13.95 8.98
C ALA A 24 -3.75 15.40 8.62
N VAL A 25 -4.81 15.56 7.83
CA VAL A 25 -5.35 16.87 7.40
C VAL A 25 -6.76 16.99 7.95
N PHE A 26 -7.01 18.03 8.75
CA PHE A 26 -8.32 18.31 9.32
C PHE A 26 -8.90 19.55 8.65
N THR A 27 -10.00 19.40 7.92
CA THR A 27 -10.65 20.48 7.18
C THR A 27 -12.06 20.10 6.79
N GLN A 28 -12.93 21.11 6.63
CA GLN A 28 -14.26 20.95 6.04
C GLN A 28 -14.30 21.37 4.55
N SER A 29 -13.20 21.91 4.02
CA SER A 29 -13.12 22.41 2.64
C SER A 29 -12.33 21.45 1.74
N PRO A 30 -12.99 20.81 0.76
CA PRO A 30 -12.29 19.98 -0.24
C PRO A 30 -11.27 20.77 -1.06
N ALA A 31 -11.58 22.04 -1.39
CA ALA A 31 -10.69 22.91 -2.15
C ALA A 31 -9.40 23.23 -1.39
N ALA A 32 -9.47 23.36 -0.06
CA ALA A 32 -8.28 23.52 0.78
C ALA A 32 -7.52 22.20 0.96
N ALA A 33 -8.22 21.05 0.97
CA ALA A 33 -7.60 19.74 1.14
C ALA A 33 -6.76 19.33 -0.07
N ALA A 34 -7.24 19.59 -1.29
CA ALA A 34 -6.63 19.12 -2.54
C ALA A 34 -5.12 19.44 -2.66
N PRO A 35 -4.66 20.71 -2.59
CA PRO A 35 -3.23 21.02 -2.73
C PRO A 35 -2.37 20.41 -1.61
N ILE A 36 -2.94 20.27 -0.40
CA ILE A 36 -2.24 19.65 0.73
C ILE A 36 -2.07 18.15 0.48
N ILE A 37 -3.11 17.48 -0.03
CA ILE A 37 -3.07 16.08 -0.41
C ILE A 37 -2.02 15.87 -1.51
N ASP A 38 -2.03 16.70 -2.56
CA ASP A 38 -1.07 16.59 -3.66
C ASP A 38 0.38 16.72 -3.16
N PHE A 39 0.66 17.72 -2.32
CA PHE A 39 1.97 17.87 -1.69
C PHE A 39 2.34 16.64 -0.85
N LEU A 40 1.50 16.27 0.12
CA LEU A 40 1.76 15.15 1.03
C LEU A 40 1.87 13.80 0.28
N SER A 41 1.21 13.67 -0.87
CA SER A 41 1.25 12.47 -1.72
C SER A 41 2.63 12.21 -2.31
N THR A 42 3.60 13.10 -2.15
CA THR A 42 5.02 12.89 -2.51
C THR A 42 5.92 12.64 -1.30
N ILE A 43 5.42 12.92 -0.08
CA ILE A 43 6.22 13.01 1.14
C ILE A 43 5.92 11.88 2.13
N VAL A 44 4.66 11.45 2.24
CA VAL A 44 4.23 10.44 3.23
C VAL A 44 3.62 9.21 2.57
N GLY A 45 3.65 8.05 3.26
CA GLY A 45 3.03 6.82 2.78
C GLY A 45 1.50 6.77 2.98
N ARG A 46 0.96 7.54 3.94
CA ARG A 46 -0.48 7.60 4.22
C ARG A 46 -0.93 9.01 4.60
N ILE A 47 -2.07 9.42 4.04
CA ILE A 47 -2.72 10.70 4.35
C ILE A 47 -4.08 10.37 4.97
N ASN A 48 -4.32 10.84 6.20
CA ASN A 48 -5.57 10.67 6.91
C ASN A 48 -6.38 11.97 6.82
N ILE A 49 -7.65 11.91 6.43
CA ILE A 49 -8.53 13.09 6.35
C ILE A 49 -9.50 13.07 7.52
N ASN A 50 -9.53 14.16 8.29
CA ASN A 50 -10.39 14.33 9.46
C ASN A 50 -10.31 13.18 10.47
N THR A 51 -9.14 12.53 10.56
CA THR A 51 -8.87 11.43 11.49
C THR A 51 -7.39 11.47 11.85
N GLN A 52 -7.08 11.19 13.12
CA GLN A 52 -5.70 11.14 13.59
C GLN A 52 -4.90 10.02 12.90
N CYS A 53 -3.60 10.22 12.72
CA CYS A 53 -2.70 9.16 12.27
C CYS A 53 -2.82 7.94 13.19
N GLY A 54 -2.99 6.76 12.60
CA GLY A 54 -3.18 5.50 13.31
C GLY A 54 -2.59 4.35 12.53
N ARG A 55 -2.24 3.27 13.23
CA ARG A 55 -1.75 2.03 12.61
C ARG A 55 -2.88 1.30 11.88
N SER A 56 -3.99 1.13 12.58
CA SER A 56 -5.15 0.37 12.13
C SER A 56 -6.03 1.15 11.13
N PRO A 57 -6.95 0.46 10.43
CA PRO A 57 -7.10 -0.99 10.38
C PRO A 57 -6.02 -1.67 9.53
N ASP A 58 -5.50 -2.81 10.00
CA ASP A 58 -4.37 -3.54 9.37
C ASP A 58 -4.73 -4.18 8.01
N VAL A 59 -5.97 -3.98 7.54
CA VAL A 59 -6.39 -4.32 6.17
C VAL A 59 -5.87 -3.31 5.15
N PHE A 60 -5.53 -2.08 5.58
CA PHE A 60 -4.95 -1.10 4.67
C PHE A 60 -3.45 -1.35 4.51
N PRO A 61 -2.92 -1.22 3.27
CA PRO A 61 -1.50 -1.33 3.04
C PRO A 61 -0.70 -0.35 3.90
N PHE A 62 0.38 -0.86 4.48
CA PHE A 62 1.37 0.00 5.13
C PHE A 62 2.40 0.42 4.09
N SER A 63 2.60 1.73 3.95
CA SER A 63 3.69 2.29 3.15
C SER A 63 4.36 3.41 3.93
N GLY A 64 5.55 3.76 3.50
CA GLY A 64 6.29 4.89 4.02
C GLY A 64 7.23 5.41 2.95
N ARG A 65 7.66 6.65 3.13
CA ARG A 65 8.64 7.30 2.27
C ARG A 65 9.81 7.81 3.09
N ARG A 66 10.86 8.22 2.36
CA ARG A 66 12.10 8.74 2.95
C ARG A 66 12.67 7.72 3.93
N SER A 67 13.06 8.12 5.13
CA SER A 67 13.61 7.21 6.13
C SER A 67 12.55 6.34 6.84
N SER A 68 11.27 6.41 6.45
CA SER A 68 10.19 5.70 7.17
C SER A 68 9.81 4.34 6.58
N ALA A 69 10.07 4.07 5.30
CA ALA A 69 10.04 2.74 4.67
C ALA A 69 10.40 2.87 3.18
N MET A 70 10.52 1.72 2.52
CA MET A 70 10.51 1.60 1.05
C MET A 70 9.47 0.55 0.66
N GLY A 71 8.67 0.84 -0.36
CA GLY A 71 7.63 -0.06 -0.86
C GLY A 71 6.31 -0.01 -0.08
N THR A 72 5.46 -0.98 -0.37
CA THR A 72 4.13 -1.11 0.22
C THR A 72 3.96 -2.54 0.73
N MET A 73 3.65 -2.68 2.01
CA MET A 73 3.34 -3.96 2.64
C MET A 73 1.82 -4.04 2.86
N SER A 74 1.13 -4.71 1.93
CA SER A 74 -0.26 -5.14 2.09
C SER A 74 -0.32 -6.63 2.37
N VAL A 75 -1.51 -7.17 2.67
CA VAL A 75 -1.71 -8.63 2.77
C VAL A 75 -1.30 -9.32 1.47
N SER A 76 -1.74 -8.81 0.31
CA SER A 76 -1.40 -9.38 -1.00
C SER A 76 0.10 -9.29 -1.30
N GLU A 77 0.74 -8.17 -0.99
CA GLU A 77 2.19 -8.00 -1.20
C GLU A 77 3.00 -8.87 -0.24
N ALA A 78 2.54 -9.05 1.00
CA ALA A 78 3.15 -9.97 1.94
C ALA A 78 3.05 -11.42 1.45
N LEU A 79 1.87 -11.85 0.97
CA LEU A 79 1.71 -13.19 0.39
C LEU A 79 2.66 -13.38 -0.79
N ARG A 80 2.78 -12.42 -1.72
CA ARG A 80 3.72 -12.51 -2.84
C ARG A 80 5.19 -12.53 -2.40
N THR A 81 5.57 -11.67 -1.47
CA THR A 81 6.97 -11.51 -1.04
C THR A 81 7.46 -12.70 -0.20
N PHE A 82 6.59 -13.27 0.62
CA PHE A 82 6.94 -14.35 1.55
C PHE A 82 6.50 -15.74 1.09
N SER A 83 5.94 -15.86 -0.11
CA SER A 83 5.62 -17.17 -0.72
C SER A 83 6.60 -17.50 -1.84
N ILE A 84 6.81 -18.79 -2.05
CA ILE A 84 7.58 -19.30 -3.18
C ILE A 84 6.59 -19.80 -4.23
N GLU A 85 6.63 -19.24 -5.43
CA GLU A 85 5.78 -19.68 -6.53
C GLU A 85 6.11 -21.12 -6.92
N THR A 86 5.08 -21.95 -7.07
CA THR A 86 5.21 -23.33 -7.56
C THR A 86 4.59 -23.41 -8.95
N VAL A 87 5.38 -23.86 -9.92
CA VAL A 87 4.92 -24.05 -11.30
C VAL A 87 4.70 -25.54 -11.54
N ILE A 88 3.53 -25.87 -12.09
CA ILE A 88 3.25 -27.20 -12.62
C ILE A 88 3.39 -27.12 -14.14
N ALA A 89 4.22 -27.99 -14.72
CA ALA A 89 4.49 -28.03 -16.14
C ALA A 89 4.36 -29.45 -16.70
N PHE A 90 3.89 -29.56 -17.94
CA PHE A 90 3.75 -30.83 -18.66
C PHE A 90 3.93 -30.61 -20.17
N GLN A 91 4.30 -31.66 -20.89
CA GLN A 91 4.34 -31.64 -22.35
C GLN A 91 2.92 -31.61 -22.91
N ALA A 92 2.64 -30.72 -23.87
CA ALA A 92 1.32 -30.56 -24.47
C ALA A 92 0.89 -31.81 -25.24
N ASN A 93 0.01 -32.61 -24.64
CA ASN A 93 -0.69 -33.74 -25.25
C ASN A 93 -1.96 -34.05 -24.47
N GLU A 94 -2.88 -34.77 -25.12
CA GLU A 94 -4.22 -35.05 -24.60
C GLU A 94 -4.21 -35.78 -23.24
N ALA A 95 -3.30 -36.73 -23.05
CA ALA A 95 -3.18 -37.48 -21.80
C ALA A 95 -2.74 -36.58 -20.64
N ASN A 96 -1.73 -35.74 -20.84
CA ASN A 96 -1.24 -34.82 -19.82
C ASN A 96 -2.25 -33.72 -19.51
N GLU A 97 -2.97 -33.22 -20.51
CA GLU A 97 -4.04 -32.24 -20.29
C GLU A 97 -5.19 -32.83 -19.46
N ALA A 98 -5.55 -34.09 -19.69
CA ALA A 98 -6.56 -34.78 -18.89
C ALA A 98 -6.12 -34.91 -17.42
N VAL A 99 -4.84 -35.23 -17.19
CA VAL A 99 -4.26 -35.27 -15.83
C VAL A 99 -4.27 -33.89 -15.18
N ALA A 100 -3.85 -32.84 -15.89
CA ALA A 100 -3.81 -31.48 -15.37
C ALA A 100 -5.22 -30.99 -14.96
N ARG A 101 -6.21 -31.15 -15.83
CA ARG A 101 -7.61 -30.80 -15.55
C ARG A 101 -8.19 -31.61 -14.38
N GLY A 102 -7.88 -32.91 -14.31
CA GLY A 102 -8.29 -33.73 -13.17
C GLY A 102 -7.65 -33.29 -11.85
N ALA A 103 -6.38 -32.90 -11.89
CA ALA A 103 -5.64 -32.44 -10.71
C ALA A 103 -6.20 -31.13 -10.13
N GLU A 104 -6.70 -30.20 -10.97
CA GLU A 104 -7.33 -28.96 -10.52
C GLU A 104 -8.49 -29.19 -9.55
N ILE A 105 -9.28 -30.25 -9.76
CA ILE A 105 -10.45 -30.58 -8.94
C ILE A 105 -10.03 -31.15 -7.57
N HIS A 106 -8.92 -31.88 -7.52
CA HIS A 106 -8.48 -32.61 -6.34
C HIS A 106 -7.38 -31.91 -5.53
N SER A 107 -6.67 -30.96 -6.13
CA SER A 107 -5.55 -30.26 -5.51
C SER A 107 -6.03 -29.03 -4.74
N ASN A 108 -5.77 -28.98 -3.43
CA ASN A 108 -5.99 -27.78 -2.63
C ASN A 108 -5.15 -26.59 -3.12
N PHE A 109 -4.00 -26.83 -3.75
CA PHE A 109 -3.13 -25.77 -4.27
C PHE A 109 -3.68 -25.11 -5.53
N LEU A 110 -4.43 -25.87 -6.36
CA LEU A 110 -4.97 -25.37 -7.63
C LEU A 110 -6.39 -24.80 -7.50
N GLN A 111 -6.97 -24.82 -6.29
CA GLN A 111 -8.28 -24.21 -6.04
C GLN A 111 -8.19 -22.67 -6.08
N PRO A 112 -9.23 -21.97 -6.56
CA PRO A 112 -9.30 -20.52 -6.46
C PRO A 112 -9.25 -20.04 -5.01
N LEU A 113 -8.58 -18.90 -4.76
CA LEU A 113 -8.57 -18.18 -3.48
C LEU A 113 -9.91 -17.50 -3.19
#